data_AF-A0A414LRP2-F1
#
_entry.id   AF-A0A414LRP2-F1
#
_cell.length_a   1.000
_cell.length_b   1.000
_cell.length_c   1.000
_cell.angle_alpha   90.00
_cell.angle_beta   90.00
_cell.angle_gamma   90.00
#
_symmetry.space_group_name_H-M   'P 1'
#
loop_
_entity.id
_entity.type
_entity.pdbx_description
1 polymer ?
#
loop_
_entity_poly.entity_id
_entity_poly.type
_entity_poly.pdbx_seq_one_letter_code
_entity_poly.pdbx_strand_id
1 'polypeptide(L)'
;MNFPFYIARRYLFSKKSHNAINIISMVSVCGVVVATMALVCALSVLNGFVGLVSSMLGNFDPELKIQPVHGKVFDPNLPAVREVKELPEVALFCEVLQDNAQVRYRDRQITATVKGVDDTFGRLTRIDSILVDSRDGSFVLSDEVANYANLGVGTAFSLGVRPNYADPLEIYAPKRNEKVNLANPVASLNLEYAFVGGVYATNQQMYDENFVLLPLPMVRSLFDYEKEVSAIELSLVPGADINSVKSRIKSLLGDDFSVKDRYEQQEASFRMMQGEKWMIFLILCFILILALFNVIGSLSMLMIEKKEDVRTLRNMGADDRLIRRIFLFEGWMISGLGALIGIVIGLALCLLQQELGIIKLGQAAGSFIIDAYPVRVEAGDILIVFITVLSIGFLAAWYPVHYLGKKWLTR
;
A
#
# COMPACT_ATOMS: atom_id res chain seq x y z
N MET A 1 -38.42 -14.42 -25.27
CA MET A 1 -37.07 -14.86 -25.75
C MET A 1 -36.42 -13.72 -26.50
N ASN A 2 -35.18 -13.35 -26.16
CA ASN A 2 -34.47 -12.27 -26.86
C ASN A 2 -33.90 -12.81 -28.18
N PHE A 3 -34.66 -12.72 -29.27
CA PHE A 3 -34.35 -13.31 -30.58
C PHE A 3 -32.94 -12.96 -31.11
N PRO A 4 -32.44 -11.70 -30.99
CA PRO A 4 -31.08 -11.36 -31.39
C PRO A 4 -29.99 -12.13 -30.63
N PHE A 5 -30.18 -12.34 -29.32
CA PHE A 5 -29.23 -13.08 -28.49
C PHE A 5 -29.19 -14.57 -28.84
N TYR A 6 -30.35 -15.16 -29.17
CA TYR A 6 -30.43 -16.56 -29.61
C TYR A 6 -29.61 -16.79 -30.89
N ILE A 7 -29.72 -15.88 -31.86
CA ILE A 7 -28.94 -15.95 -33.10
C ILE A 7 -27.45 -15.70 -32.83
N ALA A 8 -27.10 -14.68 -32.04
CA ALA A 8 -25.71 -14.35 -31.68
C ALA A 8 -24.99 -15.54 -31.03
N ARG A 9 -25.63 -16.21 -30.07
CA ARG A 9 -25.08 -17.41 -29.44
C ARG A 9 -24.83 -18.51 -30.47
N ARG A 10 -25.75 -18.71 -31.42
CA ARG A 10 -25.59 -19.71 -32.47
C ARG A 10 -24.43 -19.36 -33.40
N TYR A 11 -24.26 -18.10 -33.78
CA TYR A 11 -23.14 -17.66 -34.62
C TYR A 11 -21.79 -17.86 -33.94
N LEU A 12 -21.68 -17.56 -32.65
CA LEU A 12 -20.44 -17.73 -31.89
C LEU A 12 -19.98 -19.21 -31.79
N PHE A 13 -20.91 -20.13 -31.53
CA PHE A 13 -20.60 -21.55 -31.31
C PHE A 13 -20.79 -22.46 -32.54
N SER A 14 -21.33 -21.95 -33.65
CA SER A 14 -21.50 -22.74 -34.88
C SER A 14 -20.17 -23.02 -35.56
N LYS A 15 -20.05 -24.20 -36.19
CA LYS A 15 -18.95 -24.50 -37.10
C LYS A 15 -19.00 -23.51 -38.27
N LYS A 16 -17.98 -22.66 -38.37
CA LYS A 16 -17.79 -21.69 -39.46
C LYS A 16 -17.26 -22.42 -40.69
N SER A 17 -17.61 -21.95 -41.90
CA SER A 17 -17.26 -22.68 -43.13
C SER A 17 -15.76 -22.62 -43.42
N HIS A 18 -15.10 -21.56 -42.96
CA HIS A 18 -13.65 -21.39 -43.06
C HIS A 18 -12.96 -21.53 -41.69
N ASN A 19 -12.04 -22.49 -41.56
CA ASN A 19 -11.23 -22.68 -40.36
C ASN A 19 -10.48 -21.41 -39.90
N ALA A 20 -10.06 -20.56 -40.85
CA ALA A 20 -9.37 -19.30 -40.56
C ALA A 20 -10.18 -18.36 -39.63
N ILE A 21 -11.50 -18.31 -39.79
CA ILE A 21 -12.38 -17.42 -39.03
C ILE A 21 -12.53 -17.94 -37.59
N ASN A 22 -12.58 -19.26 -37.41
CA ASN A 22 -12.61 -19.88 -36.10
C ASN A 22 -11.31 -19.62 -35.31
N ILE A 23 -10.16 -19.69 -35.98
CA ILE A 23 -8.85 -19.40 -35.38
C ILE A 23 -8.78 -17.93 -34.93
N ILE A 24 -9.18 -16.97 -35.78
CA ILE A 24 -9.13 -15.54 -35.43
C ILE A 24 -10.06 -15.22 -34.24
N SER A 25 -11.26 -15.81 -34.20
CA SER A 25 -12.15 -15.66 -33.04
C SER A 25 -11.57 -16.27 -31.77
N MET A 26 -10.92 -17.43 -31.85
CA MET A 26 -10.25 -18.05 -30.71
C MET A 26 -9.09 -17.19 -30.19
N VAL A 27 -8.24 -16.67 -31.08
CA VAL A 27 -7.15 -15.76 -30.73
C VAL A 27 -7.69 -14.49 -30.07
N SER A 28 -8.83 -13.97 -30.53
CA SER A 28 -9.48 -12.80 -29.94
C SER A 28 -9.96 -13.06 -28.51
N VAL A 29 -10.63 -14.20 -28.27
CA VAL A 29 -11.05 -14.60 -26.93
C VAL A 29 -9.84 -14.80 -26.02
N CYS A 30 -8.81 -15.53 -26.47
CA CYS A 30 -7.58 -15.74 -25.71
C CYS A 30 -6.88 -14.42 -25.35
N GLY A 31 -6.84 -13.45 -26.28
CA GLY A 31 -6.28 -12.13 -26.02
C GLY A 31 -7.00 -11.41 -24.87
N VAL A 32 -8.34 -11.43 -24.86
CA VAL A 32 -9.14 -10.85 -23.77
C VAL A 32 -8.96 -11.61 -22.46
N VAL A 33 -8.88 -12.95 -22.50
CA VAL A 33 -8.63 -13.79 -21.32
C VAL A 33 -7.30 -13.42 -20.67
N VAL A 34 -6.21 -13.37 -21.45
CA VAL A 34 -4.86 -13.07 -20.96
C VAL A 34 -4.78 -11.66 -20.40
N ALA A 35 -5.34 -10.67 -21.10
CA ALA A 35 -5.35 -9.29 -20.62
C ALA A 35 -6.16 -9.13 -19.31
N THR A 36 -7.32 -9.79 -19.22
CA THR A 36 -8.15 -9.75 -18.01
C THR A 36 -7.49 -10.45 -16.83
N MET A 37 -6.90 -11.63 -17.08
CA MET A 37 -6.14 -12.38 -16.07
C MET A 37 -4.98 -11.55 -15.54
N ALA A 38 -4.22 -10.90 -16.43
CA ALA A 38 -3.11 -10.03 -16.04
C ALA A 38 -3.59 -8.84 -15.17
N LEU A 39 -4.74 -8.24 -15.51
CA LEU A 39 -5.33 -7.15 -14.74
C LEU A 39 -5.70 -7.58 -13.31
N VAL A 40 -6.32 -8.76 -13.16
CA VAL A 40 -6.65 -9.34 -11.85
C VAL A 40 -5.39 -9.64 -11.03
N CYS A 41 -4.41 -10.33 -11.64
CA CYS A 41 -3.19 -10.71 -10.94
C CYS A 41 -2.38 -9.48 -10.48
N ALA A 42 -2.20 -8.50 -11.37
CA ALA A 42 -1.41 -7.31 -11.06
C ALA A 42 -2.04 -6.47 -9.92
N LEU A 43 -3.35 -6.25 -9.95
CA LEU A 43 -4.03 -5.52 -8.87
C LEU A 43 -3.97 -6.29 -7.55
N SER A 44 -4.18 -7.61 -7.59
CA SER A 44 -4.14 -8.45 -6.38
C SER A 44 -2.75 -8.50 -5.75
N VAL A 45 -1.70 -8.53 -6.56
CA VAL A 45 -0.30 -8.40 -6.14
C VAL A 45 -0.08 -7.06 -5.41
N LEU A 46 -0.52 -5.96 -6.00
CA LEU A 46 -0.31 -4.64 -5.43
C LEU A 46 -1.03 -4.48 -4.10
N ASN A 47 -2.25 -4.99 -3.97
CA ASN A 47 -2.97 -5.02 -2.69
C ASN A 47 -2.24 -5.88 -1.64
N GLY A 48 -1.64 -7.00 -2.07
CA GLY A 48 -0.80 -7.81 -1.21
C GLY A 48 0.39 -7.02 -0.67
N PHE A 49 1.07 -6.28 -1.54
CA PHE A 49 2.21 -5.45 -1.17
C PHE A 49 1.80 -4.27 -0.27
N VAL A 50 0.69 -3.58 -0.56
CA VAL A 50 0.11 -2.54 0.32
C VAL A 50 -0.18 -3.11 1.71
N GLY A 51 -0.79 -4.30 1.79
CA GLY A 51 -1.06 -4.98 3.05
C GLY A 51 0.21 -5.32 3.84
N LEU A 52 1.24 -5.80 3.13
CA LEU A 52 2.54 -6.10 3.72
C LEU A 52 3.18 -4.84 4.32
N VAL A 53 3.29 -3.77 3.54
CA VAL A 53 3.86 -2.50 4.01
C VAL A 53 3.06 -1.95 5.20
N SER A 54 1.72 -2.02 5.14
CA SER A 54 0.85 -1.59 6.24
C SER A 54 1.11 -2.37 7.54
N SER A 55 1.37 -3.68 7.44
CA SER A 55 1.67 -4.50 8.62
C SER A 55 3.02 -4.16 9.26
N MET A 56 4.00 -3.73 8.47
CA MET A 56 5.31 -3.31 8.96
C MET A 56 5.27 -1.98 9.71
N LEU A 57 4.37 -1.07 9.33
CA LEU A 57 4.22 0.24 10.01
C LEU A 57 3.77 0.08 11.46
N GLY A 58 3.03 -0.97 11.81
CA GLY A 58 2.56 -1.21 13.17
C GLY A 58 3.66 -1.39 14.22
N ASN A 59 4.90 -1.64 13.78
CA ASN A 59 6.04 -1.91 14.67
C ASN A 59 6.75 -0.64 15.16
N PHE A 60 6.42 0.53 14.61
CA PHE A 60 7.05 1.81 14.98
C PHE A 60 6.03 2.95 15.07
N ASP A 61 5.01 2.94 14.20
CA ASP A 61 3.98 3.97 14.16
C ASP A 61 2.74 3.56 14.99
N PRO A 62 2.28 4.42 15.91
CA PRO A 62 1.11 4.17 16.73
C PRO A 62 -0.19 4.23 15.92
N GLU A 63 -1.26 3.64 16.45
CA GLU A 63 -2.59 3.68 15.80
C GLU A 63 -3.10 5.10 15.63
N LEU A 64 -2.92 5.94 16.64
CA LEU A 64 -3.15 7.38 16.58
C LEU A 64 -1.96 8.14 17.15
N LYS A 65 -1.64 9.26 16.52
CA LYS A 65 -0.58 10.18 16.93
C LYS A 65 -1.14 11.59 17.02
N ILE A 66 -0.97 12.20 18.19
CA ILE A 66 -1.38 13.59 18.48
C ILE A 66 -0.14 14.46 18.43
N GLN A 67 -0.18 15.52 17.64
CA GLN A 67 0.92 16.48 17.48
C GLN A 67 0.37 17.91 17.45
N PRO A 68 1.13 18.93 17.87
CA PRO A 68 0.70 20.31 17.76
C PRO A 68 0.71 20.74 16.28
N VAL A 69 -0.28 21.54 15.87
CA VAL A 69 -0.30 22.16 14.52
C VAL A 69 0.73 23.27 14.42
N HIS A 70 0.95 23.99 15.51
CA HIS A 70 1.89 25.10 15.61
C HIS A 70 2.98 24.80 16.65
N GLY A 71 4.24 25.05 16.26
CA GLY A 71 5.40 24.74 17.10
C GLY A 71 5.85 23.28 17.00
N LYS A 72 6.91 22.93 17.74
CA LYS A 72 7.49 21.58 17.77
C LYS A 72 6.95 20.71 18.91
N VAL A 73 6.49 21.33 19.99
CA VAL A 73 6.15 20.65 21.26
C VAL A 73 4.95 21.30 21.94
N PHE A 74 4.35 20.59 22.88
CA PHE A 74 3.27 21.04 23.75
C PHE A 74 3.38 20.42 25.14
N ASP A 75 2.69 20.98 26.14
CA ASP A 75 2.61 20.38 27.48
C ASP A 75 1.61 19.20 27.46
N PRO A 76 2.03 17.97 27.76
CA PRO A 76 1.14 16.80 27.79
C PRO A 76 0.14 16.82 28.96
N ASN A 77 0.21 17.80 29.86
CA ASN A 77 -0.66 17.97 31.03
C ASN A 77 -1.84 18.93 30.80
N LEU A 78 -2.00 19.46 29.58
CA LEU A 78 -3.16 20.27 29.24
C LEU A 78 -4.47 19.51 29.56
N PRO A 79 -5.52 20.18 30.08
CA PRO A 79 -6.75 19.52 30.47
C PRO A 79 -7.36 18.65 29.36
N ALA A 80 -7.40 19.17 28.12
CA ALA A 80 -7.94 18.44 26.97
C ALA A 80 -7.11 17.18 26.64
N VAL A 81 -5.79 17.23 26.80
CA VAL A 81 -4.90 16.08 26.56
C VAL A 81 -5.08 15.02 27.65
N ARG A 82 -5.28 15.44 28.90
CA ARG A 82 -5.58 14.52 30.00
C ARG A 82 -6.90 13.79 29.79
N GLU A 83 -7.94 14.52 29.36
CA GLU A 83 -9.23 13.92 29.03
C GLU A 83 -9.11 12.86 27.92
N VAL A 84 -8.27 13.10 26.91
CA VAL A 84 -7.98 12.11 25.87
C VAL A 84 -7.29 10.86 26.42
N LYS A 85 -6.34 11.01 27.34
CA LYS A 85 -5.63 9.87 27.98
C LYS A 85 -6.57 9.00 28.83
N GLU A 86 -7.67 9.57 29.33
CA GLU A 86 -8.66 8.89 30.17
C GLU A 86 -9.82 8.27 29.38
N LEU A 87 -9.84 8.39 28.05
CA LEU A 87 -10.88 7.80 27.20
C LEU A 87 -10.88 6.26 27.34
N PRO A 88 -12.06 5.63 27.49
CA PRO A 88 -12.17 4.17 27.63
C PRO A 88 -11.70 3.41 26.39
N GLU A 89 -11.69 4.06 25.23
CA GLU A 89 -11.19 3.47 23.98
C GLU A 89 -9.66 3.44 23.89
N VAL A 90 -8.95 4.21 24.72
CA VAL A 90 -7.47 4.25 24.75
C VAL A 90 -6.95 3.15 25.65
N ALA A 91 -6.25 2.18 25.07
CA ALA A 91 -5.64 1.08 25.82
C ALA A 91 -4.30 1.49 26.45
N LEU A 92 -3.45 2.17 25.67
CA LEU A 92 -2.13 2.63 26.08
C LEU A 92 -1.82 3.98 25.44
N PHE A 93 -1.06 4.80 26.16
CA PHE A 93 -0.46 6.02 25.62
C PHE A 93 1.04 6.05 25.94
N CYS A 94 1.80 6.71 25.09
CA CYS A 94 3.21 6.99 25.27
C CYS A 94 3.47 8.47 24.99
N GLU A 95 4.22 9.12 25.87
CA GLU A 95 4.73 10.47 25.62
C GLU A 95 6.02 10.41 24.81
N VAL A 96 6.12 11.25 23.78
CA VAL A 96 7.25 11.22 22.86
C VAL A 96 7.83 12.62 22.63
N LEU A 97 9.14 12.74 22.80
CA LEU A 97 9.90 13.92 22.42
C LEU A 97 10.93 13.54 21.37
N GLN A 98 10.88 14.19 20.20
CA GLN A 98 11.80 13.90 19.10
C GLN A 98 12.41 15.19 18.54
N ASP A 99 13.73 15.19 18.33
CA ASP A 99 14.45 16.22 17.57
C ASP A 99 15.78 15.64 17.05
N ASN A 100 16.47 16.38 16.18
CA ASN A 100 17.71 15.95 15.57
C ASN A 100 18.91 16.20 16.49
N ALA A 101 19.76 15.19 16.63
CA ALA A 101 21.01 15.24 17.37
C ALA A 101 22.16 14.58 16.58
N GLN A 102 23.38 14.93 16.93
CA GLN A 102 24.57 14.22 16.44
C GLN A 102 24.92 13.11 17.42
N VAL A 103 24.96 11.88 16.94
CA VAL A 103 25.34 10.70 17.74
C VAL A 103 26.73 10.27 17.34
N ARG A 104 27.62 10.14 18.31
CA ARG A 104 29.03 9.78 18.11
C ARG A 104 29.37 8.54 18.92
N TYR A 105 30.17 7.67 18.31
CA TYR A 105 30.79 6.54 18.96
C TYR A 105 32.25 6.46 18.52
N ARG A 106 33.17 6.71 19.45
CA ARG A 106 34.61 6.82 19.16
C ARG A 106 34.85 7.78 17.99
N ASP A 107 35.42 7.31 16.89
CA ASP A 107 35.77 8.11 15.71
C ASP A 107 34.65 8.24 14.67
N ARG A 108 33.49 7.62 14.91
CA ARG A 108 32.35 7.62 13.96
C ARG A 108 31.22 8.48 14.49
N GLN A 109 30.61 9.27 13.61
CA GLN A 109 29.48 10.13 13.96
C GLN A 109 28.41 10.10 12.87
N ILE A 110 27.15 10.21 13.28
CA ILE A 110 25.99 10.34 12.41
C ILE A 110 25.08 11.46 12.93
N THR A 111 24.25 12.01 12.05
CA THR A 111 23.10 12.80 12.47
C THR A 111 21.89 11.87 12.50
N ALA A 112 21.19 11.82 13.63
CA ALA A 112 20.01 10.99 13.80
C ALA A 112 18.90 11.78 14.49
N THR A 113 17.65 11.40 14.22
CA THR A 113 16.51 11.81 15.02
C THR A 113 16.50 10.98 16.31
N VAL A 114 16.73 11.66 17.42
CA VAL A 114 16.63 11.05 18.74
C VAL A 114 15.16 11.09 19.15
N LYS A 115 14.57 9.92 19.41
CA LYS A 115 13.18 9.77 19.87
C LYS A 115 13.19 9.31 21.32
N GLY A 116 12.88 10.24 22.21
CA GLY A 116 12.65 10.00 23.63
C GLY A 116 11.30 9.35 23.85
N VAL A 117 11.28 8.19 24.47
CA VAL A 117 10.07 7.39 24.73
C VAL A 117 10.03 6.92 26.18
N ASP A 118 8.85 6.53 26.66
CA ASP A 118 8.67 5.90 27.97
C ASP A 118 8.60 4.36 27.85
N ASP A 119 8.59 3.67 28.99
CA ASP A 119 8.56 2.20 29.05
C ASP A 119 7.29 1.58 28.42
N THR A 120 6.23 2.37 28.25
CA THR A 120 4.98 1.93 27.60
C THR A 120 5.17 1.75 26.11
N PHE A 121 6.18 2.39 25.51
CA PHE A 121 6.45 2.33 24.07
C PHE A 121 6.62 0.90 23.57
N GLY A 122 7.41 0.06 24.26
CA GLY A 122 7.65 -1.32 23.84
C GLY A 122 6.36 -2.14 23.75
N ARG A 123 5.43 -1.93 24.69
CA ARG A 123 4.10 -2.55 24.69
C ARG A 123 3.17 -1.97 23.62
N LEU A 124 3.33 -0.69 23.28
CA LEU A 124 2.51 0.01 22.29
C LEU A 124 2.87 -0.42 20.85
N THR A 125 4.17 -0.51 20.53
CA THR A 125 4.66 -0.75 19.17
C THR A 125 5.16 -2.18 18.93
N ARG A 126 5.16 -3.07 19.94
CA ARG A 126 5.70 -4.45 19.84
C ARG A 126 7.13 -4.50 19.30
N ILE A 127 7.94 -3.49 19.64
CA ILE A 127 9.32 -3.36 19.14
C ILE A 127 10.18 -4.58 19.46
N ASP A 128 9.87 -5.32 20.52
CA ASP A 128 10.55 -6.58 20.88
C ASP A 128 10.54 -7.61 19.74
N SER A 129 9.49 -7.62 18.90
CA SER A 129 9.36 -8.54 17.77
C SER A 129 10.31 -8.27 16.61
N ILE A 130 10.91 -7.07 16.58
CA ILE A 130 11.83 -6.62 15.52
C ILE A 130 13.24 -6.35 16.05
N LEU A 131 13.55 -6.76 17.29
CA LEU A 131 14.91 -6.73 17.81
C LEU A 131 15.77 -7.77 17.09
N VAL A 132 16.89 -7.32 16.53
CA VAL A 132 17.89 -8.17 15.87
C VAL A 132 18.92 -8.63 16.88
N ASP A 133 19.33 -7.74 17.77
CA ASP A 133 20.33 -7.99 18.80
C ASP A 133 19.99 -7.13 20.02
N SER A 134 20.06 -7.68 21.22
CA SER A 134 19.83 -6.94 22.47
C SER A 134 20.52 -7.64 23.62
N ARG A 135 20.88 -6.88 24.66
CA ARG A 135 21.61 -7.39 25.81
C ARG A 135 20.91 -8.56 26.51
N ASP A 136 19.60 -8.41 26.75
CA ASP A 136 18.78 -9.37 27.52
C ASP A 136 17.62 -9.95 26.70
N GLY A 137 17.64 -9.84 25.37
CA GLY A 137 16.55 -10.32 24.51
C GLY A 137 15.28 -9.48 24.58
N SER A 138 15.32 -8.29 25.19
CA SER A 138 14.18 -7.39 25.37
C SER A 138 14.55 -5.93 25.15
N PHE A 139 13.54 -5.12 24.84
CA PHE A 139 13.68 -3.67 24.71
C PHE A 139 13.81 -3.02 26.09
N VAL A 140 14.97 -2.41 26.33
CA VAL A 140 15.29 -1.75 27.61
C VAL A 140 15.74 -0.32 27.35
N LEU A 141 15.18 0.63 28.10
CA LEU A 141 15.49 2.06 28.01
C LEU A 141 16.48 2.50 29.08
N SER A 142 16.36 1.99 30.31
CA SER A 142 17.29 2.29 31.41
C SER A 142 17.23 1.20 32.47
N ASP A 143 18.28 1.09 33.28
CA ASP A 143 18.29 0.35 34.55
C ASP A 143 18.82 1.24 35.69
N GLU A 144 19.11 0.65 36.86
CA GLU A 144 19.65 1.39 38.01
C GLU A 144 21.05 1.99 37.75
N VAL A 145 21.74 1.53 36.72
CA VAL A 145 23.17 1.81 36.46
C VAL A 145 23.34 2.74 35.27
N ALA A 146 22.51 2.62 34.23
CA ALA A 146 22.70 3.34 32.98
C ALA A 146 21.42 3.54 32.15
N ASN A 147 21.48 4.55 31.27
CA ASN A 147 20.54 4.73 30.18
C ASN A 147 21.02 3.97 28.93
N TYR A 148 20.07 3.42 28.19
CA TYR A 148 20.29 2.62 27.00
C TYR A 148 19.71 3.29 25.74
N ALA A 149 20.51 3.29 24.69
CA ALA A 149 20.14 3.63 23.34
C ALA A 149 19.77 2.37 22.56
N ASN A 150 18.59 2.38 21.95
CA ASN A 150 18.19 1.36 21.01
C ASN A 150 18.25 1.92 19.59
N LEU A 151 19.06 1.30 18.74
CA LEU A 151 19.44 1.82 17.43
C LEU A 151 18.74 1.04 16.31
N GLY A 152 18.35 1.72 15.25
CA GLY A 152 18.06 1.04 13.99
C GLY A 152 19.30 0.32 13.45
N VAL A 153 19.10 -0.77 12.71
CA VAL A 153 20.21 -1.57 12.15
C VAL A 153 21.16 -0.73 11.26
N GLY A 154 20.63 0.27 10.55
CA GLY A 154 21.42 1.19 9.73
C GLY A 154 22.24 2.19 10.53
N THR A 155 21.67 2.77 11.61
CA THR A 155 22.41 3.64 12.53
C THR A 155 23.50 2.87 13.27
N ALA A 156 23.19 1.65 13.73
CA ALA A 156 24.15 0.76 14.38
C ALA A 156 25.30 0.37 13.43
N PHE A 157 24.99 0.03 12.18
CA PHE A 157 25.99 -0.29 11.16
C PHE A 157 26.92 0.90 10.86
N SER A 158 26.33 2.10 10.68
CA SER A 158 27.08 3.33 10.38
C SER A 158 28.03 3.71 11.52
N LEU A 159 27.56 3.60 12.77
CA LEU A 159 28.36 3.83 13.97
C LEU A 159 29.32 2.68 14.29
N GLY A 160 29.15 1.51 13.67
CA GLY A 160 29.97 0.33 13.93
C GLY A 160 29.79 -0.22 15.35
N VAL A 161 28.57 -0.11 15.89
CA VAL A 161 28.24 -0.50 17.27
C VAL A 161 27.44 -1.80 17.31
N ARG A 162 27.53 -2.51 18.45
CA ARG A 162 26.65 -3.62 18.79
C ARG A 162 26.29 -3.54 20.28
N PRO A 163 25.23 -4.23 20.72
CA PRO A 163 24.95 -4.41 22.14
C PRO A 163 26.16 -5.03 22.87
N ASN A 164 26.28 -4.76 24.17
CA ASN A 164 27.35 -5.26 25.06
C ASN A 164 28.76 -4.67 24.88
N TYR A 165 28.91 -3.59 24.11
CA TYR A 165 30.15 -2.81 24.12
C TYR A 165 30.24 -1.94 25.37
N ALA A 166 31.45 -1.79 25.92
CA ALA A 166 31.70 -1.10 27.18
C ALA A 166 31.80 0.43 27.06
N ASP A 167 31.87 0.97 25.83
CA ASP A 167 31.95 2.42 25.63
C ASP A 167 30.54 2.99 25.40
N PRO A 168 30.19 4.15 25.99
CA PRO A 168 28.91 4.79 25.74
C PRO A 168 28.89 5.51 24.38
N LEU A 169 27.69 5.70 23.84
CA LEU A 169 27.40 6.68 22.80
C LEU A 169 27.41 8.08 23.41
N GLU A 170 27.95 9.02 22.65
CA GLU A 170 27.92 10.45 22.95
C GLU A 170 26.87 11.12 22.07
N ILE A 171 25.89 11.76 22.69
CA ILE A 171 24.78 12.38 21.97
C ILE A 171 24.83 13.88 22.18
N TYR A 172 25.01 14.61 21.08
CA TYR A 172 25.15 16.07 21.05
C TYR A 172 23.90 16.72 20.48
N ALA A 173 23.33 17.66 21.23
CA ALA A 173 22.22 18.50 20.77
C ALA A 173 22.52 19.98 20.99
N PRO A 174 22.07 20.88 20.11
CA PRO A 174 22.21 22.32 20.32
C PRO A 174 21.35 22.77 21.50
N LYS A 175 21.93 23.57 22.40
CA LYS A 175 21.21 24.17 23.53
C LYS A 175 20.08 25.06 23.06
N ARG A 176 18.96 25.00 23.76
CA ARG A 176 17.78 25.80 23.41
C ARG A 176 18.02 27.26 23.80
N ASN A 177 17.63 28.18 22.93
CA ASN A 177 17.68 29.64 23.16
C ASN A 177 19.08 30.26 23.36
N GLU A 178 20.18 29.52 23.14
CA GLU A 178 21.53 30.08 23.10
C GLU A 178 21.98 30.34 21.66
N LYS A 179 22.65 31.47 21.43
CA LYS A 179 23.33 31.71 20.15
C LYS A 179 24.61 30.87 20.13
N VAL A 180 24.82 30.13 19.03
CA VAL A 180 26.03 29.33 18.83
C VAL A 180 27.26 30.22 19.01
N ASN A 181 28.08 29.89 20.00
CA ASN A 181 29.31 30.62 20.24
C ASN A 181 30.35 30.19 19.19
N LEU A 182 30.61 31.05 18.22
CA LEU A 182 31.56 30.78 17.13
C LEU A 182 33.01 30.55 17.62
N ALA A 183 33.36 31.03 18.82
CA ALA A 183 34.67 30.82 19.41
C ALA A 183 34.80 29.46 20.13
N ASN A 184 33.68 28.87 20.58
CA ASN A 184 33.64 27.52 21.14
C ASN A 184 32.28 26.85 20.84
N PRO A 185 32.13 26.25 19.64
CA PRO A 185 30.88 25.65 19.23
C PRO A 185 30.41 24.50 20.15
N VAL A 186 31.34 23.79 20.79
CA VAL A 186 31.04 22.64 21.66
C VAL A 186 30.36 23.08 22.97
N ALA A 187 30.68 24.26 23.49
CA ALA A 187 30.05 24.78 24.72
C ALA A 187 28.56 25.11 24.56
N SER A 188 28.11 25.30 23.31
CA SER A 188 26.71 25.54 22.94
C SER A 188 25.93 24.24 22.66
N LEU A 189 26.53 23.08 22.95
CA LEU A 189 25.89 21.77 22.82
C LEU A 189 25.68 21.16 24.22
N ASN A 190 24.55 20.51 24.40
CA ASN A 190 24.34 19.55 25.47
C ASN A 190 24.93 18.20 25.05
N LEU A 191 25.46 17.48 26.03
CA LEU A 191 26.06 16.17 25.85
C LEU A 191 25.47 15.19 26.86
N GLU A 192 24.90 14.11 26.35
CA GLU A 192 24.39 12.99 27.13
C GLU A 192 25.07 11.68 26.71
N TYR A 193 25.14 10.72 27.65
CA TYR A 193 25.81 9.43 27.45
C TYR A 193 24.85 8.26 27.62
N ALA A 194 24.74 7.40 26.60
CA ALA A 194 23.90 6.20 26.65
C ALA A 194 24.65 4.97 26.14
N PHE A 195 24.48 3.81 26.80
CA PHE A 195 25.05 2.55 26.30
C PHE A 195 24.13 1.91 25.26
N VAL A 196 24.68 1.06 24.40
CA VAL A 196 23.85 0.36 23.41
C VAL A 196 23.06 -0.78 24.08
N GLY A 197 21.74 -0.61 24.18
CA GLY A 197 20.83 -1.62 24.77
C GLY A 197 20.35 -2.66 23.76
N GLY A 198 20.12 -2.22 22.52
CA GLY A 198 19.59 -3.08 21.47
C GLY A 198 19.68 -2.47 20.08
N VAL A 199 19.50 -3.33 19.08
CA VAL A 199 19.43 -3.00 17.66
C VAL A 199 18.13 -3.58 17.10
N TYR A 200 17.30 -2.73 16.49
CA TYR A 200 16.04 -3.13 15.85
C TYR A 200 16.11 -3.02 14.33
N ALA A 201 15.26 -3.77 13.63
CA ALA A 201 15.09 -3.68 12.18
C ALA A 201 13.60 -3.63 11.80
N THR A 202 13.15 -2.43 11.45
CA THR A 202 11.79 -2.21 10.91
C THR A 202 11.65 -2.67 9.46
N ASN A 203 12.78 -2.92 8.77
CA ASN A 203 12.88 -3.11 7.32
C ASN A 203 12.39 -1.90 6.52
N GLN A 204 12.50 -0.72 7.13
CA GLN A 204 12.23 0.55 6.49
C GLN A 204 13.44 1.45 6.71
N GLN A 205 14.10 1.78 5.59
CA GLN A 205 15.33 2.56 5.59
C GLN A 205 15.18 3.87 6.41
N MET A 206 14.04 4.54 6.29
CA MET A 206 13.77 5.78 7.03
C MET A 206 13.89 5.63 8.55
N TYR A 207 13.41 4.52 9.13
CA TYR A 207 13.49 4.28 10.57
C TYR A 207 14.82 3.63 10.98
N ASP A 208 15.31 2.71 10.16
CA ASP A 208 16.52 1.93 10.47
C ASP A 208 17.80 2.75 10.36
N GLU A 209 17.85 3.77 9.49
CA GLU A 209 19.04 4.61 9.27
C GLU A 209 19.02 5.95 10.00
N ASN A 210 17.86 6.41 10.49
CA ASN A 210 17.76 7.77 11.03
C ASN A 210 17.33 7.85 12.50
N PHE A 211 16.80 6.79 13.12
CA PHE A 211 16.28 6.87 14.48
C PHE A 211 17.18 6.22 15.53
N VAL A 212 17.22 6.86 16.69
CA VAL A 212 17.79 6.32 17.94
C VAL A 212 16.77 6.53 19.05
N LEU A 213 16.36 5.45 19.71
CA LEU A 213 15.39 5.48 20.81
C LEU A 213 16.13 5.61 22.14
N LEU A 214 15.68 6.55 22.98
CA LEU A 214 16.26 6.85 24.29
C LEU A 214 15.14 7.04 25.34
N PRO A 215 15.48 6.99 26.64
CA PRO A 215 14.55 7.40 27.69
C PRO A 215 14.07 8.84 27.51
N LEU A 216 12.77 9.08 27.61
CA LEU A 216 12.17 10.42 27.55
C LEU A 216 12.82 11.43 28.52
N PRO A 217 13.16 11.08 29.79
CA PRO A 217 13.84 12.01 30.70
C PRO A 217 15.20 12.48 30.18
N MET A 218 15.97 11.58 29.55
CA MET A 218 17.27 11.90 28.96
C MET A 218 17.12 12.85 27.77
N VAL A 219 16.13 12.61 26.90
CA VAL A 219 15.89 13.46 25.73
C VAL A 219 15.39 14.85 26.15
N ARG A 220 14.60 14.93 27.23
CA ARG A 220 14.21 16.21 27.85
C ARG A 220 15.43 16.99 28.34
N SER A 221 16.35 16.33 29.06
CA SER A 221 17.63 16.93 29.49
C SER A 221 18.47 17.39 28.30
N LEU A 222 18.63 16.52 27.29
CA LEU A 222 19.44 16.77 26.11
C LEU A 222 19.00 18.03 25.33
N PHE A 223 17.69 18.27 25.22
CA PHE A 223 17.13 19.38 24.44
C PHE A 223 16.58 20.54 25.31
N ASP A 224 16.91 20.58 26.60
CA ASP A 224 16.45 21.60 27.56
C ASP A 224 14.91 21.77 27.60
N TYR A 225 14.18 20.65 27.67
CA TYR A 225 12.74 20.63 27.92
C TYR A 225 12.45 20.16 29.34
N GLU A 226 11.48 20.76 30.01
CA GLU A 226 11.10 20.35 31.37
C GLU A 226 9.97 19.32 31.34
N LYS A 227 8.92 19.61 30.55
CA LYS A 227 7.67 18.82 30.56
C LYS A 227 7.16 18.53 29.15
N GLU A 228 7.53 19.36 28.20
CA GLU A 228 6.95 19.36 26.87
C GLU A 228 7.31 18.09 26.09
N VAL A 229 6.41 17.73 25.18
CA VAL A 229 6.52 16.58 24.30
C VAL A 229 6.19 17.00 22.87
N SER A 230 6.80 16.32 21.90
CA SER A 230 6.52 16.53 20.48
C SER A 230 5.25 15.83 20.01
N ALA A 231 4.90 14.71 20.66
CA ALA A 231 3.75 13.91 20.32
C ALA A 231 3.25 13.10 21.51
N ILE A 232 1.98 12.70 21.44
CA ILE A 232 1.43 11.60 22.22
C ILE A 232 1.00 10.50 21.26
N GLU A 233 1.51 9.31 21.50
CA GLU A 233 1.27 8.11 20.71
C GLU A 233 0.25 7.24 21.44
N LEU A 234 -0.79 6.77 20.76
CA LEU A 234 -1.91 6.05 21.35
C LEU A 234 -2.11 4.69 20.67
N SER A 235 -2.49 3.70 21.47
CA SER A 235 -3.06 2.43 21.02
C SER A 235 -4.47 2.28 21.59
N LEU A 236 -5.39 1.80 20.76
CA LEU A 236 -6.78 1.64 21.11
C LEU A 236 -7.08 0.23 21.61
N VAL A 237 -8.20 0.09 22.31
CA VAL A 237 -8.71 -1.23 22.71
C VAL A 237 -9.10 -2.05 21.46
N PRO A 238 -8.90 -3.37 21.47
CA PRO A 238 -9.25 -4.22 20.33
C PRO A 238 -10.70 -4.05 19.89
N GLY A 239 -10.91 -3.76 18.60
CA GLY A 239 -12.25 -3.58 18.02
C GLY A 239 -12.81 -2.15 18.10
N ALA A 240 -12.07 -1.19 18.66
CA ALA A 240 -12.45 0.22 18.57
C ALA A 240 -12.40 0.72 17.11
N ASP A 241 -13.38 1.55 16.73
CA ASP A 241 -13.35 2.23 15.44
C ASP A 241 -12.39 3.43 15.50
N ILE A 242 -11.24 3.29 14.84
CA ILE A 242 -10.19 4.31 14.77
C ILE A 242 -10.75 5.66 14.30
N ASN A 243 -11.65 5.66 13.31
CA ASN A 243 -12.18 6.90 12.74
C ASN A 243 -13.08 7.62 13.75
N SER A 244 -13.96 6.87 14.43
CA SER A 244 -14.83 7.40 15.47
C SER A 244 -14.03 8.00 16.63
N VAL A 245 -13.04 7.26 17.13
CA VAL A 245 -12.16 7.70 18.23
C VAL A 245 -11.35 8.92 17.82
N LYS A 246 -10.77 8.93 16.61
CA LYS A 246 -10.02 10.06 16.07
C LYS A 246 -10.88 11.32 15.96
N SER A 247 -12.11 11.22 15.45
CA SER A 247 -13.04 12.35 15.41
C SER A 247 -13.39 12.87 16.80
N ARG A 248 -13.58 11.97 17.77
CA ARG A 248 -13.81 12.33 19.17
C ARG A 248 -12.62 13.05 19.78
N ILE A 249 -11.41 12.52 19.63
CA ILE A 249 -10.17 13.15 20.11
C ILE A 249 -9.99 14.53 19.46
N LYS A 250 -10.22 14.65 18.16
CA LYS A 250 -10.14 15.94 17.45
C LYS A 250 -11.14 16.97 18.00
N SER A 251 -12.35 16.54 18.35
CA SER A 251 -13.36 17.43 18.95
C SER A 251 -12.97 17.93 20.35
N LEU A 252 -12.23 17.12 21.13
CA LEU A 252 -11.74 17.48 22.46
C LEU A 252 -10.53 18.43 22.41
N LEU A 253 -9.59 18.16 21.50
CA LEU A 253 -8.34 18.92 21.38
C LEU A 253 -8.49 20.22 20.57
N GLY A 254 -9.51 20.33 19.72
CA GLY A 254 -9.72 21.47 18.83
C GLY A 254 -8.71 21.53 17.67
N ASP A 255 -8.59 22.70 17.06
CA ASP A 255 -7.77 22.91 15.85
C ASP A 255 -6.28 23.13 16.15
N ASP A 256 -5.88 23.24 17.42
CA ASP A 256 -4.49 23.41 17.83
C ASP A 256 -3.66 22.12 17.67
N PHE A 257 -4.33 20.98 17.53
CA PHE A 257 -3.71 19.67 17.44
C PHE A 257 -4.11 18.92 16.15
N SER A 258 -3.11 18.26 15.57
CA SER A 258 -3.30 17.28 14.51
C SER A 258 -3.37 15.88 15.12
N VAL A 259 -4.42 15.14 14.82
CA VAL A 259 -4.59 13.74 15.20
C VAL A 259 -4.52 12.92 13.93
N LYS A 260 -3.46 12.15 13.78
CA LYS A 260 -3.20 11.33 12.58
C LYS A 260 -3.28 9.85 12.90
N ASP A 261 -3.87 9.08 12.01
CA ASP A 261 -3.76 7.62 12.04
C ASP A 261 -2.49 7.14 11.33
N ARG A 262 -2.22 5.83 11.35
CA ARG A 262 -1.03 5.23 10.70
C ARG A 262 -0.92 5.56 9.20
N TYR A 263 -2.04 5.63 8.49
CA TYR A 263 -2.03 5.89 7.05
C TYR A 263 -1.68 7.34 6.77
N GLU A 264 -2.22 8.27 7.56
CA GLU A 264 -1.94 9.71 7.44
C GLU A 264 -0.54 10.08 7.93
N GLN A 265 0.02 9.35 8.89
CA GLN A 265 1.42 9.50 9.29
C GLN A 265 2.36 9.24 8.11
N GLN A 266 2.01 8.27 7.25
CA GLN A 266 2.79 7.88 6.07
C GLN A 266 2.10 8.26 4.75
N GLU A 267 1.38 9.39 4.72
CA GLU A 267 0.52 9.79 3.60
C GLU A 267 1.28 9.78 2.26
N ALA A 268 2.53 10.27 2.22
CA ALA A 268 3.32 10.35 1.01
C ALA A 268 3.60 8.96 0.39
N SER A 269 4.01 7.97 1.18
CA SER A 269 4.27 6.63 0.64
C SER A 269 2.97 5.93 0.25
N PHE A 270 1.90 6.04 1.05
CA PHE A 270 0.62 5.44 0.67
C PHE A 270 0.03 6.04 -0.60
N ARG A 271 0.13 7.37 -0.76
CA ARG A 271 -0.33 8.05 -1.99
C ARG A 271 0.51 7.67 -3.19
N MET A 272 1.83 7.49 -3.02
CA MET A 272 2.71 6.99 -4.07
C MET A 272 2.31 5.57 -4.48
N MET A 273 2.14 4.65 -3.53
CA MET A 273 1.70 3.27 -3.79
C MET A 273 0.34 3.22 -4.50
N GLN A 274 -0.62 4.05 -4.08
CA GLN A 274 -1.91 4.16 -4.73
C GLN A 274 -1.77 4.71 -6.16
N GLY A 275 -0.88 5.69 -6.37
CA GLY A 275 -0.55 6.22 -7.69
C GLY A 275 0.05 5.15 -8.62
N GLU A 276 0.96 4.33 -8.12
CA GLU A 276 1.54 3.20 -8.85
C GLU A 276 0.47 2.17 -9.24
N LYS A 277 -0.48 1.87 -8.34
CA LYS A 277 -1.63 1.00 -8.64
C LYS A 277 -2.46 1.53 -9.79
N TRP A 278 -2.77 2.83 -9.79
CA TRP A 278 -3.49 3.47 -10.89
C TRP A 278 -2.70 3.47 -12.20
N MET A 279 -1.39 3.72 -12.16
CA MET A 279 -0.53 3.70 -13.34
C MET A 279 -0.49 2.31 -13.99
N ILE A 280 -0.27 1.26 -13.19
CA ILE A 280 -0.25 -0.13 -13.67
C ILE A 280 -1.61 -0.51 -14.25
N PHE A 281 -2.70 -0.13 -13.57
CA PHE A 281 -4.06 -0.33 -14.08
C PHE A 281 -4.27 0.32 -15.46
N LEU A 282 -3.82 1.57 -15.64
CA LEU A 282 -3.93 2.27 -16.93
C LEU A 282 -3.10 1.61 -18.03
N ILE A 283 -1.88 1.18 -17.73
CA ILE A 283 -1.03 0.46 -18.70
C ILE A 283 -1.69 -0.84 -19.13
N LEU A 284 -2.24 -1.60 -18.18
CA LEU A 284 -2.92 -2.86 -18.49
C LEU A 284 -4.25 -2.64 -19.22
N CYS A 285 -4.97 -1.54 -18.93
CA CYS A 285 -6.12 -1.12 -19.74
C CYS A 285 -5.70 -0.79 -21.18
N PHE A 286 -4.55 -0.15 -21.38
CA PHE A 286 -4.03 0.13 -22.72
C PHE A 286 -3.69 -1.17 -23.47
N ILE A 287 -3.04 -2.12 -22.80
CA ILE A 287 -2.78 -3.47 -23.34
C ILE A 287 -4.09 -4.19 -23.70
N LEU A 288 -5.11 -4.06 -22.85
CA LEU A 288 -6.44 -4.61 -23.12
C LEU A 288 -7.09 -3.97 -24.35
N ILE A 289 -6.97 -2.66 -24.54
CA ILE A 289 -7.44 -1.97 -25.77
C ILE A 289 -6.72 -2.54 -27.00
N LEU A 290 -5.40 -2.76 -26.91
CA LEU A 290 -4.63 -3.37 -28.01
C LEU A 290 -5.13 -4.78 -28.33
N ALA A 291 -5.40 -5.59 -27.31
CA ALA A 291 -5.96 -6.94 -27.48
C ALA A 291 -7.36 -6.91 -28.13
N LEU A 292 -8.17 -5.90 -27.82
CA LEU A 292 -9.53 -5.75 -28.35
C LEU A 292 -9.57 -5.34 -29.84
N PHE A 293 -8.49 -4.84 -30.43
CA PHE A 293 -8.42 -4.69 -31.90
C PHE A 293 -8.59 -6.02 -32.63
N ASN A 294 -8.15 -7.14 -32.02
CA ASN A 294 -8.38 -8.46 -32.59
C ASN A 294 -9.89 -8.81 -32.60
N VAL A 295 -10.64 -8.37 -31.59
CA VAL A 295 -12.11 -8.54 -31.55
C VAL A 295 -12.76 -7.77 -32.71
N ILE A 296 -12.30 -6.56 -33.00
CA ILE A 296 -12.78 -5.77 -34.15
C ILE A 296 -12.54 -6.53 -35.46
N GLY A 297 -11.33 -7.06 -35.65
CA GLY A 297 -10.97 -7.86 -36.83
C GLY A 297 -11.83 -9.13 -36.95
N SER A 298 -11.97 -9.89 -35.86
CA SER A 298 -12.78 -11.10 -35.80
C SER A 298 -14.25 -10.83 -36.13
N LEU A 299 -14.85 -9.80 -35.51
CA LEU A 299 -16.26 -9.48 -35.70
C LEU A 299 -16.52 -8.98 -37.13
N SER A 300 -15.62 -8.16 -37.67
CA SER A 300 -15.71 -7.66 -39.05
C SER A 300 -15.66 -8.80 -40.06
N MET A 301 -14.73 -9.75 -39.88
CA MET A 301 -14.61 -10.90 -40.77
C MET A 301 -15.85 -11.81 -40.70
N LEU A 302 -16.39 -12.02 -39.50
CA LEU A 302 -17.61 -12.81 -39.30
C LEU A 302 -18.86 -12.15 -39.93
N MET A 303 -18.98 -10.82 -39.84
CA MET A 303 -20.04 -10.09 -40.54
C MET A 303 -19.97 -10.29 -42.06
N ILE A 304 -18.76 -10.40 -42.63
CA ILE A 304 -18.57 -10.66 -44.06
C ILE A 304 -18.95 -12.10 -44.42
N GLU A 305 -18.54 -13.09 -43.63
CA GLU A 305 -18.90 -14.51 -43.83
C GLU A 305 -20.42 -14.71 -43.76
N LYS A 306 -21.09 -14.05 -42.81
CA LYS A 306 -22.53 -14.17 -42.55
C LYS A 306 -23.41 -13.28 -43.41
N LYS A 307 -22.86 -12.70 -44.49
CA LYS A 307 -23.58 -11.79 -45.38
C LYS A 307 -24.80 -12.44 -46.06
N GLU A 308 -24.71 -13.70 -46.46
CA GLU A 308 -25.85 -14.41 -47.07
C GLU A 308 -26.96 -14.71 -46.03
N ASP A 309 -26.58 -15.16 -44.84
CA ASP A 309 -27.52 -15.38 -43.72
C ASP A 309 -28.29 -14.08 -43.38
N VAL A 310 -27.60 -12.94 -43.41
CA VAL A 310 -28.19 -11.61 -43.20
C VAL A 310 -29.19 -11.25 -44.32
N ARG A 311 -28.90 -11.56 -45.59
CA ARG A 311 -29.85 -11.34 -46.70
C ARG A 311 -31.11 -12.18 -46.53
N THR A 312 -30.97 -13.45 -46.15
CA THR A 312 -32.09 -14.33 -45.89
C THR A 312 -32.97 -13.80 -44.75
N LEU A 313 -32.37 -13.39 -43.64
CA LEU A 313 -33.10 -12.77 -42.52
C LEU A 313 -33.90 -11.53 -42.93
N ARG A 314 -33.34 -10.71 -43.83
CA ARG A 314 -34.04 -9.53 -44.37
C ARG A 314 -35.19 -9.87 -45.28
N ASN A 315 -35.02 -10.86 -46.14
CA ASN A 315 -36.10 -11.36 -46.98
C ASN A 315 -37.26 -11.92 -46.14
N MET A 316 -36.95 -12.37 -44.90
CA MET A 316 -37.94 -12.77 -43.90
C MET A 316 -38.49 -11.61 -43.04
N GLY A 317 -38.10 -10.36 -43.30
CA GLY A 317 -38.61 -9.16 -42.62
C GLY A 317 -37.77 -8.60 -41.47
N ALA A 318 -36.53 -9.07 -41.26
CA ALA A 318 -35.64 -8.51 -40.24
C ALA A 318 -35.19 -7.09 -40.58
N ASP A 319 -35.32 -6.16 -39.63
CA ASP A 319 -34.85 -4.78 -39.76
C ASP A 319 -33.36 -4.62 -39.41
N ASP A 320 -32.78 -3.50 -39.81
CA ASP A 320 -31.35 -3.20 -39.58
C ASP A 320 -30.99 -3.15 -38.10
N ARG A 321 -31.94 -2.76 -37.24
CA ARG A 321 -31.71 -2.72 -35.79
C ARG A 321 -31.57 -4.13 -35.23
N LEU A 322 -32.39 -5.07 -35.68
CA LEU A 322 -32.30 -6.48 -35.27
C LEU A 322 -30.97 -7.10 -35.71
N ILE A 323 -30.54 -6.84 -36.95
CA ILE A 323 -29.25 -7.35 -37.46
C ILE A 323 -28.07 -6.75 -36.69
N ARG A 324 -28.06 -5.44 -36.45
CA ARG A 324 -27.02 -4.79 -35.63
C ARG A 324 -26.99 -5.34 -34.20
N ARG A 325 -28.15 -5.60 -33.59
CA ARG A 325 -28.23 -6.20 -32.25
C ARG A 325 -27.61 -7.60 -32.22
N ILE A 326 -27.80 -8.42 -33.25
CA ILE A 326 -27.19 -9.76 -33.32
C ILE A 326 -25.66 -9.66 -33.21
N PHE A 327 -25.02 -8.86 -34.07
CA PHE A 327 -23.56 -8.73 -34.06
C PHE A 327 -23.02 -8.01 -32.81
N LEU A 328 -23.78 -7.04 -32.25
CA LEU A 328 -23.42 -6.42 -30.97
C LEU A 328 -23.45 -7.43 -29.82
N PHE A 329 -24.49 -8.25 -29.73
CA PHE A 329 -24.56 -9.31 -28.71
C PHE A 329 -23.41 -10.31 -28.87
N GLU A 330 -23.04 -10.64 -30.11
CA GLU A 330 -21.93 -11.56 -30.37
C GLU A 330 -20.58 -10.98 -29.93
N GLY A 331 -20.28 -9.72 -30.28
CA GLY A 331 -19.07 -9.04 -29.81
C GLY A 331 -19.04 -8.91 -28.28
N TRP A 332 -20.18 -8.61 -27.67
CA TRP A 332 -20.29 -8.54 -26.21
C TRP A 332 -20.12 -9.92 -25.55
N MET A 333 -20.58 -11.00 -26.18
CA MET A 333 -20.35 -12.37 -25.71
C MET A 333 -18.87 -12.75 -25.78
N ILE A 334 -18.14 -12.36 -26.85
CA ILE A 334 -16.69 -12.59 -26.96
C ILE A 334 -15.95 -11.93 -25.79
N SER A 335 -16.20 -10.63 -25.57
CA SER A 335 -15.57 -9.90 -24.47
C SER A 335 -16.02 -10.39 -23.10
N GLY A 336 -17.31 -10.71 -22.92
CA GLY A 336 -17.86 -11.20 -21.66
C GLY A 336 -17.34 -12.59 -21.27
N LEU A 337 -17.25 -13.52 -22.23
CA LEU A 337 -16.64 -14.84 -22.01
C LEU A 337 -15.16 -14.70 -21.70
N GLY A 338 -14.44 -13.87 -22.45
CA GLY A 338 -13.02 -13.61 -22.19
C GLY A 338 -12.80 -13.00 -20.80
N ALA A 339 -13.64 -12.05 -20.40
CA ALA A 339 -13.58 -11.44 -19.08
C ALA A 339 -13.84 -12.47 -17.97
N LEU A 340 -14.90 -13.27 -18.11
CA LEU A 340 -15.28 -14.25 -17.09
C LEU A 340 -14.22 -15.33 -16.93
N ILE A 341 -13.73 -15.90 -18.04
CA ILE A 341 -12.67 -16.91 -18.02
C ILE A 341 -11.37 -16.31 -17.47
N GLY A 342 -11.00 -15.09 -17.91
CA GLY A 342 -9.80 -14.41 -17.43
C GLY A 342 -9.85 -14.10 -15.93
N ILE A 343 -11.00 -13.66 -15.41
CA ILE A 343 -11.21 -13.44 -13.97
C ILE A 343 -11.10 -14.76 -13.21
N VAL A 344 -11.77 -15.83 -13.67
CA VAL A 344 -11.72 -17.13 -12.99
C VAL A 344 -10.28 -17.66 -12.94
N ILE A 345 -9.54 -17.60 -14.04
CA ILE A 345 -8.14 -18.03 -14.08
C ILE A 345 -7.27 -17.13 -13.20
N GLY A 346 -7.44 -15.80 -13.27
CA GLY A 346 -6.68 -14.85 -12.46
C GLY A 346 -6.90 -15.05 -10.97
N LEU A 347 -8.16 -15.26 -10.56
CA LEU A 347 -8.53 -15.59 -9.18
C LEU A 347 -7.92 -16.93 -8.75
N ALA A 348 -8.02 -17.97 -9.58
CA ALA A 348 -7.44 -19.26 -9.28
C ALA A 348 -5.93 -19.17 -9.07
N LEU A 349 -5.22 -18.41 -9.92
CA LEU A 349 -3.78 -18.18 -9.76
C LEU A 349 -3.46 -17.39 -8.48
N CYS A 350 -4.24 -16.37 -8.15
CA CYS A 350 -4.04 -15.57 -6.94
C CYS A 350 -4.26 -16.41 -5.66
N LEU A 351 -5.34 -17.19 -5.61
CA LEU A 351 -5.65 -18.08 -4.48
C LEU A 351 -4.61 -19.18 -4.33
N LEU A 352 -4.18 -19.76 -5.45
CA LEU A 352 -3.15 -20.79 -5.45
C LEU A 352 -1.79 -20.22 -5.01
N GLN A 353 -1.46 -18.98 -5.36
CA GLN A 353 -0.28 -18.28 -4.85
C GLN A 353 -0.41 -17.98 -3.34
N GLN A 354 -1.60 -17.65 -2.84
CA GLN A 354 -1.83 -17.43 -1.39
C GLN A 354 -1.64 -18.70 -0.56
N GLU A 355 -2.11 -19.86 -1.05
CA GLU A 355 -2.02 -21.15 -0.35
C GLU A 355 -0.64 -21.81 -0.49
N LEU A 356 -0.08 -21.84 -1.71
CA LEU A 356 1.15 -22.59 -2.01
C LEU A 356 2.42 -21.74 -1.96
N GLY A 357 2.32 -20.41 -2.02
CA GLY A 357 3.47 -19.52 -2.01
C GLY A 357 4.50 -19.82 -3.11
N ILE A 358 4.02 -20.16 -4.32
CA ILE A 358 4.85 -20.68 -5.43
C ILE A 358 5.97 -19.70 -5.79
N ILE A 359 5.62 -18.43 -5.95
CA ILE A 359 6.58 -17.37 -6.26
C ILE A 359 7.15 -16.86 -4.95
N LYS A 360 8.47 -17.03 -4.76
CA LYS A 360 9.19 -16.61 -3.56
C LYS A 360 9.80 -15.22 -3.67
N LEU A 361 9.89 -14.52 -2.54
CA LEU A 361 10.57 -13.23 -2.41
C LEU A 361 12.05 -13.46 -2.08
N GLY A 362 12.92 -13.22 -3.07
CA GLY A 362 14.37 -13.42 -2.94
C GLY A 362 14.83 -14.86 -3.22
N GLN A 363 16.12 -15.02 -3.51
CA GLN A 363 16.73 -16.33 -3.82
C GLN A 363 17.28 -17.05 -2.57
N ALA A 364 17.38 -16.36 -1.43
CA ALA A 364 17.90 -16.91 -0.18
C ALA A 364 16.79 -16.98 0.88
N ALA A 365 16.57 -18.18 1.42
CA ALA A 365 15.67 -18.37 2.56
C ALA A 365 16.12 -17.48 3.73
N GLY A 366 15.21 -16.70 4.31
CA GLY A 366 15.48 -15.79 5.42
C GLY A 366 15.96 -14.38 5.04
N SER A 367 16.00 -14.01 3.75
CA SER A 367 16.32 -12.64 3.30
C SER A 367 15.18 -11.64 3.51
N PHE A 368 13.93 -12.12 3.61
CA PHE A 368 12.74 -11.30 3.80
C PHE A 368 11.85 -11.97 4.86
N ILE A 369 11.06 -11.16 5.58
CA ILE A 369 10.10 -11.64 6.60
C ILE A 369 9.05 -12.59 6.00
N ILE A 370 8.76 -12.47 4.70
CA ILE A 370 7.80 -13.31 3.98
C ILE A 370 8.49 -14.00 2.82
N ASP A 371 8.47 -15.33 2.84
CA ASP A 371 9.11 -16.16 1.83
C ASP A 371 8.40 -16.13 0.47
N ALA A 372 7.10 -15.81 0.45
CA ALA A 372 6.27 -15.80 -0.76
C ALA A 372 5.82 -14.40 -1.17
N TYR A 373 5.72 -14.16 -2.48
CA TYR A 373 5.24 -12.91 -3.06
C TYR A 373 3.78 -12.65 -2.62
N PRO A 374 3.49 -11.52 -1.94
CA PRO A 374 2.21 -11.29 -1.30
C PRO A 374 1.13 -10.99 -2.34
N VAL A 375 -0.03 -11.63 -2.18
CA VAL A 375 -1.19 -11.41 -3.04
C VAL A 375 -2.43 -11.28 -2.15
N ARG A 376 -3.25 -10.24 -2.40
CA ARG A 376 -4.53 -10.02 -1.73
C ARG A 376 -5.61 -9.69 -2.75
N VAL A 377 -6.56 -10.61 -2.91
CA VAL A 377 -7.72 -10.40 -3.79
C VAL A 377 -8.71 -9.48 -3.09
N GLU A 378 -9.10 -8.39 -3.76
CA GLU A 378 -10.14 -7.47 -3.29
C GLU A 378 -11.33 -7.47 -4.25
N ALA A 379 -12.54 -7.66 -3.71
CA ALA A 379 -13.76 -7.75 -4.52
C ALA A 379 -14.03 -6.47 -5.34
N GLY A 380 -13.66 -5.30 -4.80
CA GLY A 380 -13.79 -4.01 -5.49
C GLY A 380 -12.95 -3.95 -6.77
N ASP A 381 -11.71 -4.42 -6.72
CA ASP A 381 -10.82 -4.45 -7.89
C ASP A 381 -11.36 -5.41 -8.96
N ILE A 382 -11.85 -6.60 -8.57
CA ILE A 382 -12.45 -7.56 -9.51
C ILE A 382 -13.66 -6.94 -10.22
N LEU A 383 -14.49 -6.19 -9.49
CA LEU A 383 -15.63 -5.50 -10.06
C LEU A 383 -15.20 -4.38 -11.03
N ILE A 384 -14.17 -3.60 -10.69
CA ILE A 384 -13.59 -2.59 -11.58
C ILE A 384 -13.07 -3.25 -12.86
N VAL A 385 -12.27 -4.31 -12.74
CA VAL A 385 -11.76 -5.09 -13.88
C VAL A 385 -12.89 -5.58 -14.78
N PHE A 386 -13.92 -6.18 -14.19
CA PHE A 386 -15.07 -6.69 -14.94
C PHE A 386 -15.78 -5.57 -15.72
N ILE A 387 -16.08 -4.45 -15.06
CA ILE A 387 -16.74 -3.30 -15.69
C ILE A 387 -15.87 -2.71 -16.80
N THR A 388 -14.56 -2.57 -16.58
CA THR A 388 -13.62 -2.04 -17.56
C THR A 388 -13.56 -2.92 -18.81
N VAL A 389 -13.40 -4.24 -18.64
CA VAL A 389 -13.34 -5.16 -19.78
C VAL A 389 -14.66 -5.19 -20.55
N LEU A 390 -15.80 -5.20 -19.86
CA LEU A 390 -17.10 -5.12 -20.52
C LEU A 390 -17.31 -3.79 -21.27
N SER A 391 -16.90 -2.67 -20.68
CA SER A 391 -17.07 -1.35 -21.30
C SER A 391 -16.22 -1.20 -22.55
N ILE A 392 -14.93 -1.54 -22.47
CA ILE A 392 -14.02 -1.44 -23.61
C ILE A 392 -14.39 -2.50 -24.66
N GLY A 393 -14.77 -3.71 -24.24
CA GLY A 393 -15.25 -4.77 -25.13
C GLY A 393 -16.51 -4.37 -25.89
N PHE A 394 -17.46 -3.71 -25.21
CA PHE A 394 -18.65 -3.15 -25.86
C PHE A 394 -18.29 -2.09 -26.89
N LEU A 395 -17.37 -1.16 -26.58
CA LEU A 395 -16.90 -0.15 -27.52
C LEU A 395 -16.22 -0.78 -28.75
N ALA A 396 -15.41 -1.83 -28.53
CA ALA A 396 -14.76 -2.58 -29.60
C ALA A 396 -15.79 -3.29 -30.50
N ALA A 397 -16.86 -3.85 -29.95
CA ALA A 397 -17.94 -4.44 -30.75
C ALA A 397 -18.79 -3.37 -31.47
N TRP A 398 -18.99 -2.22 -30.84
CA TRP A 398 -19.86 -1.16 -31.36
C TRP A 398 -19.30 -0.47 -32.61
N TYR A 399 -18.00 -0.18 -32.63
CA TYR A 399 -17.33 0.47 -33.76
C TYR A 399 -17.57 -0.23 -35.12
N PRO A 400 -17.22 -1.53 -35.31
CA PRO A 400 -17.43 -2.23 -36.57
C PRO A 400 -18.92 -2.38 -36.90
N VAL A 401 -19.79 -2.67 -35.93
CA VAL A 401 -21.23 -2.83 -36.21
C VAL A 401 -21.86 -1.52 -36.69
N HIS A 402 -21.44 -0.37 -36.15
CA HIS A 402 -21.96 0.92 -36.58
C HIS A 402 -21.36 1.35 -37.93
N TYR A 403 -20.04 1.21 -38.10
CA TYR A 403 -19.32 1.67 -39.29
C TYR A 403 -19.53 0.74 -40.50
N LEU A 404 -19.27 -0.57 -40.34
CA LEU A 404 -19.48 -1.56 -41.41
C LEU A 404 -20.97 -1.85 -41.62
N GLY A 405 -21.77 -1.84 -40.55
CA GLY A 405 -23.22 -2.00 -40.69
C GLY A 405 -23.83 -0.93 -41.60
N LYS A 406 -23.37 0.32 -41.54
CA LYS A 406 -23.88 1.37 -42.43
C LYS A 406 -23.52 1.12 -43.91
N LYS A 407 -22.34 0.58 -44.19
CA LYS A 407 -21.82 0.38 -45.56
C LYS A 407 -22.30 -0.93 -46.22
N TRP A 408 -22.52 -1.97 -45.43
CA TRP A 408 -22.83 -3.33 -45.94
C TRP A 408 -24.27 -3.77 -45.70
N LEU A 409 -24.97 -3.19 -44.72
CA LEU A 409 -26.39 -3.47 -44.53
C LEU A 409 -27.22 -2.60 -45.48
N THR A 410 -26.91 -1.35 -45.81
CA THR A 410 -27.84 -0.53 -46.63
C THR A 410 -27.95 -0.90 -48.13
N ARG A 411 -27.30 -1.99 -48.61
CA ARG A 411 -27.39 -2.46 -50.01
C ARG A 411 -27.84 -3.90 -50.15
#